data_AF-A0A2H4SST2-F1
#
_entry.id   AF-A0A2H4SST2-F1
#
_cell.length_a   1.000
_cell.length_b   1.000
_cell.length_c   1.000
_cell.angle_alpha   90.00
_cell.angle_beta   90.00
_cell.angle_gamma   90.00
#
_symmetry.space_group_name_H-M   'P 1'
#
loop_
_entity.id
_entity.type
_entity.pdbx_description
1 polymer ?
#
loop_
_entity_poly.entity_id
_entity_poly.type
_entity_poly.pdbx_seq_one_letter_code
_entity_poly.pdbx_strand_id
1 'polypeptide(L)'
;MAGHFLARSGPPELLLCILQLLESPRDILSFALTCRFMSEVWHANGAGYTVVWRLWSREIPYAEEGLILVRATRVVADAEQKGELPPKRMKLPRPWADKHPGPNASELHAVWQMHHYTEALTLCFEMGNYKYPKDLPWDVQPEKASRVAEWRDGVQRAIYRSLIITTALVGAYTEPLFEAQESHTEQLSTSTANNKPQFSSQLLKFVHGFPIYKLQPTQDDQNQLFGSPAQWLLEHILADTKSRKAMEERFENSCGRAKECQSRGDCPLKLSSGKGSHSDAHVVALEIMRVLWMCENITRKVTIKNLRGKEDKIMHNIGPVALFGKFSLWAIDYTDSADAGWFGTQFISSFFHMQGNNYKSNIEGLLECVHACSGEPNYFEASGAPTTPLRLKFFEYCLRHHVSAAFCDDFFINDPSALINSNLDNFLYCATLFSLDDEETRQRIDEEGPVHGSADLLIADFLDGSEVLASSASSPTLYYDRKSPSPTYHQN
;
A
#
# COMPACT_ATOMS: atom_id res chain seq x y z
N MET A 1 -17.42 -14.30 50.65
CA MET A 1 -17.11 -15.75 50.47
C MET A 1 -16.90 -16.14 49.01
N ALA A 2 -17.70 -15.69 48.05
CA ALA A 2 -17.55 -16.08 46.62
C ALA A 2 -16.19 -15.73 45.98
N GLY A 3 -15.60 -14.58 46.31
CA GLY A 3 -14.30 -14.15 45.74
C GLY A 3 -13.12 -15.08 46.08
N HIS A 4 -13.10 -15.68 47.28
CA HIS A 4 -12.05 -16.63 47.67
C HIS A 4 -12.19 -18.00 47.00
N PHE A 5 -13.43 -18.43 46.69
CA PHE A 5 -13.68 -19.68 45.99
C PHE A 5 -13.22 -19.59 44.54
N LEU A 6 -13.63 -18.54 43.81
CA LEU A 6 -13.23 -18.34 42.41
C LEU A 6 -11.71 -18.14 42.27
N ALA A 7 -11.06 -17.46 43.22
CA ALA A 7 -9.62 -17.19 43.18
C ALA A 7 -8.72 -18.40 43.50
N ARG A 8 -9.27 -19.51 44.03
CA ARG A 8 -8.49 -20.71 44.42
C ARG A 8 -8.95 -22.00 43.75
N SER A 9 -10.22 -22.10 43.36
CA SER A 9 -10.87 -23.37 43.02
C SER A 9 -12.02 -23.22 42.03
N GLY A 10 -12.19 -22.05 41.41
CA GLY A 10 -13.21 -21.84 40.39
C GLY A 10 -12.94 -22.73 39.17
N PRO A 11 -13.97 -23.34 38.55
CA PRO A 11 -13.78 -24.04 37.28
C PRO A 11 -13.22 -23.07 36.23
N PRO A 12 -12.10 -23.41 35.54
CA PRO A 12 -11.55 -22.57 34.48
C PRO A 12 -12.60 -22.18 33.42
N GLU A 13 -13.55 -23.07 33.14
CA GLU A 13 -14.64 -22.85 32.18
C GLU A 13 -15.53 -21.67 32.60
N LEU A 14 -15.85 -21.54 33.88
CA LEU A 14 -16.66 -20.43 34.39
C LEU A 14 -15.90 -19.11 34.31
N LEU A 15 -14.59 -19.13 34.60
CA LEU A 15 -13.72 -17.97 34.46
C LEU A 15 -13.58 -17.53 33.00
N LEU A 16 -13.51 -18.48 32.06
CA LEU A 16 -13.54 -18.19 30.63
C LEU A 16 -14.88 -17.59 30.19
N CYS A 17 -16.02 -18.09 30.69
CA CYS A 17 -17.32 -17.48 30.42
C CYS A 17 -17.39 -16.03 30.94
N ILE A 18 -16.91 -15.77 32.16
CA ILE A 18 -16.86 -14.41 32.71
C ILE A 18 -15.99 -13.52 31.83
N LEU A 19 -14.79 -14.00 31.46
CA LEU A 19 -13.87 -13.25 30.61
C LEU A 19 -14.50 -12.91 29.25
N GLN A 20 -15.25 -13.84 28.65
CA GLN A 20 -15.99 -13.61 27.41
C GLN A 20 -17.14 -12.60 27.57
N LEU A 21 -17.62 -12.32 28.78
CA LEU A 21 -18.65 -11.31 29.00
C LEU A 21 -18.09 -9.91 29.24
N LEU A 22 -16.76 -9.75 29.33
CA LEU A 22 -16.14 -8.45 29.54
C LEU A 22 -16.14 -7.62 28.24
N GLU A 23 -16.53 -6.35 28.36
CA GLU A 23 -16.73 -5.44 27.21
C GLU A 23 -15.69 -4.33 27.13
N SER A 24 -14.87 -4.11 28.16
CA SER A 24 -13.82 -3.09 28.14
C SER A 24 -12.41 -3.66 28.36
N PRO A 25 -11.38 -3.08 27.72
CA PRO A 25 -9.98 -3.46 27.99
C PRO A 25 -9.59 -3.33 29.47
N ARG A 26 -10.20 -2.38 30.19
CA ARG A 26 -9.97 -2.16 31.61
C ARG A 26 -10.52 -3.30 32.46
N ASP A 27 -11.71 -3.80 32.16
CA ASP A 27 -12.32 -4.91 32.90
C ASP A 27 -11.54 -6.20 32.67
N ILE A 28 -11.12 -6.42 31.42
CA ILE A 28 -10.25 -7.52 31.02
C ILE A 28 -8.95 -7.52 31.82
N LEU A 29 -8.26 -6.38 31.88
CA LEU A 29 -7.02 -6.24 32.64
C LEU A 29 -7.26 -6.45 34.13
N SER A 30 -8.35 -5.89 34.67
CA SER A 30 -8.72 -6.04 36.08
C SER A 30 -8.98 -7.49 36.43
N PHE A 31 -9.66 -8.24 35.56
CA PHE A 31 -9.87 -9.68 35.72
C PHE A 31 -8.54 -10.45 35.71
N ALA A 32 -7.68 -10.19 34.71
CA ALA A 32 -6.39 -10.87 34.57
C ALA A 32 -5.47 -10.63 35.78
N LEU A 33 -5.50 -9.42 36.35
CA LEU A 33 -4.67 -9.02 37.49
C LEU A 33 -5.28 -9.31 38.86
N THR A 34 -6.50 -9.88 38.94
CA THR A 34 -7.20 -10.09 40.22
C THR A 34 -6.47 -11.08 41.13
N CYS A 35 -5.98 -12.20 40.57
CA CYS A 35 -5.18 -13.18 41.32
C CYS A 35 -4.36 -14.07 40.37
N ARG A 36 -3.40 -14.81 40.93
CA ARG A 36 -2.54 -15.75 40.17
C ARG A 36 -3.35 -16.76 39.35
N PHE A 37 -4.41 -17.35 39.92
CA PHE A 37 -5.21 -18.35 39.22
C PHE A 37 -5.96 -17.76 38.01
N MET A 38 -6.51 -16.54 38.13
CA MET A 38 -7.14 -15.84 37.01
C MET A 38 -6.12 -15.43 35.93
N SER A 39 -4.91 -15.05 36.33
CA SER A 39 -3.80 -14.82 35.41
C SER A 39 -3.38 -16.11 34.68
N GLU A 40 -3.36 -17.25 35.36
CA GLU A 40 -3.09 -18.55 34.74
C GLU A 40 -4.19 -18.93 33.74
N VAL A 41 -5.48 -18.75 34.09
CA VAL A 41 -6.61 -18.99 33.17
C VAL A 41 -6.58 -18.02 31.98
N TRP A 42 -6.19 -16.77 32.20
CA TRP A 42 -6.00 -15.77 31.15
C TRP A 42 -4.97 -16.21 30.11
N HIS A 43 -3.81 -16.72 30.57
CA HIS A 43 -2.74 -17.20 29.70
C HIS A 43 -3.02 -18.58 29.10
N ALA A 44 -3.81 -19.43 29.78
CA ALA A 44 -4.14 -20.76 29.33
C ALA A 44 -4.79 -20.73 27.93
N ASN A 45 -4.16 -21.44 26.99
CA ASN A 45 -4.61 -21.56 25.59
C ASN A 45 -4.90 -20.22 24.88
N GLY A 46 -4.32 -19.10 25.34
CA GLY A 46 -4.52 -17.77 24.74
C GLY A 46 -5.94 -17.21 24.89
N ALA A 47 -6.70 -17.67 25.90
CA ALA A 47 -8.06 -17.22 26.15
C ALA A 47 -8.18 -15.69 26.26
N GLY A 48 -7.26 -15.07 27.02
CA GLY A 48 -7.24 -13.62 27.18
C GLY A 48 -7.03 -12.85 25.89
N TYR A 49 -6.10 -13.33 25.06
CA TYR A 49 -5.81 -12.72 23.77
C TYR A 49 -7.00 -12.81 22.82
N THR A 50 -7.76 -13.91 22.87
CA THR A 50 -9.00 -14.06 22.09
C THR A 50 -10.05 -13.03 22.48
N VAL A 51 -10.21 -12.74 23.77
CA VAL A 51 -11.17 -11.73 24.24
C VAL A 51 -10.71 -10.32 23.88
N VAL A 52 -9.41 -10.01 24.05
CA VAL A 52 -8.85 -8.71 23.61
C VAL A 52 -9.02 -8.52 22.12
N TRP A 53 -8.70 -9.55 21.33
CA TRP A 53 -8.87 -9.51 19.88
C TRP A 53 -10.30 -9.19 19.47
N ARG A 54 -11.30 -9.79 20.12
CA ARG A 54 -12.71 -9.49 19.86
C ARG A 54 -13.08 -8.04 20.15
N LEU A 55 -12.52 -7.42 21.19
CA LEU A 55 -12.78 -6.00 21.46
C LEU A 55 -12.06 -5.13 20.43
N TRP A 56 -10.78 -5.40 20.20
CA TRP A 56 -9.96 -4.62 19.28
C TRP A 56 -10.41 -4.75 17.83
N SER A 57 -10.91 -5.90 17.39
CA SER A 57 -11.47 -6.04 16.05
C SER A 57 -12.74 -5.19 15.82
N ARG A 58 -13.34 -4.66 16.90
CA ARG A 58 -14.46 -3.71 16.83
C ARG A 58 -14.01 -2.26 16.97
N GLU A 59 -12.97 -2.01 17.75
CA GLU A 59 -12.48 -0.66 18.09
C GLU A 59 -11.43 -0.15 17.10
N ILE A 60 -10.56 -1.03 16.61
CA ILE A 60 -9.47 -0.71 15.69
C ILE A 60 -9.96 -0.92 14.25
N PRO A 61 -10.02 0.14 13.43
CA PRO A 61 -10.31 0.00 12.01
C PRO A 61 -9.28 -0.92 11.33
N TYR A 62 -9.79 -1.86 10.52
CA TYR A 62 -8.94 -2.79 9.75
C TYR A 62 -8.00 -3.63 10.61
N ALA A 63 -8.41 -3.98 11.84
CA ALA A 63 -7.60 -4.81 12.74
C ALA A 63 -7.17 -6.12 12.07
N GLU A 64 -8.08 -6.76 11.31
CA GLU A 64 -7.80 -8.00 10.57
C GLU A 64 -6.67 -7.80 9.57
N GLU A 65 -6.72 -6.77 8.72
CA GLU A 65 -5.62 -6.42 7.82
C GLU A 65 -4.34 -6.10 8.58
N GLY A 66 -4.42 -5.42 9.72
CA GLY A 66 -3.29 -5.22 10.62
C GLY A 66 -2.64 -6.54 11.07
N LEU A 67 -3.45 -7.54 11.43
CA LEU A 67 -2.93 -8.87 11.81
C LEU A 67 -2.33 -9.62 10.61
N ILE A 68 -2.95 -9.50 9.43
CA ILE A 68 -2.41 -10.05 8.17
C ILE A 68 -1.03 -9.45 7.89
N LEU A 69 -0.91 -8.14 7.99
CA LEU A 69 0.35 -7.41 7.80
C LEU A 69 1.41 -7.90 8.78
N VAL A 70 1.11 -7.94 10.09
CA VAL A 70 2.05 -8.40 11.13
C VAL A 70 2.58 -9.80 10.83
N ARG A 71 1.69 -10.72 10.43
CA ARG A 71 2.07 -12.10 10.09
C ARG A 71 2.89 -12.17 8.81
N ALA A 72 2.49 -11.46 7.76
CA ALA A 72 3.21 -11.38 6.49
C ALA A 72 4.63 -10.82 6.69
N THR A 73 4.75 -9.72 7.44
CA THR A 73 6.03 -9.11 7.78
C THR A 73 6.92 -10.07 8.54
N ARG A 74 6.36 -10.80 9.53
CA ARG A 74 7.13 -11.78 10.30
C ARG A 74 7.72 -12.87 9.42
N VAL A 75 6.98 -13.34 8.41
CA VAL A 75 7.50 -14.33 7.45
C VAL A 75 8.73 -13.78 6.70
N VAL A 76 8.68 -12.52 6.26
CA VAL A 76 9.84 -11.86 5.62
C VAL A 76 10.99 -11.69 6.62
N ALA A 77 10.70 -11.20 7.83
CA ALA A 77 11.70 -10.94 8.87
C ALA A 77 12.44 -12.22 9.28
N ASP A 78 11.71 -13.32 9.46
CA ASP A 78 12.28 -14.62 9.81
C ASP A 78 13.20 -15.15 8.70
N ALA A 79 12.83 -14.95 7.42
CA ALA A 79 13.67 -15.32 6.27
C ALA A 79 14.94 -14.45 6.21
N GLU A 80 14.79 -13.12 6.33
CA GLU A 80 15.93 -12.21 6.35
C GLU A 80 16.88 -12.51 7.51
N GLN A 81 16.36 -12.76 8.72
CA GLN A 81 17.18 -13.10 9.89
C GLN A 81 18.02 -14.37 9.67
N LYS A 82 17.51 -15.33 8.92
CA LYS A 82 18.23 -16.55 8.54
C LYS A 82 19.18 -16.36 7.36
N GLY A 83 19.16 -15.20 6.71
CA GLY A 83 19.88 -14.95 5.46
C GLY A 83 19.29 -15.74 4.30
N GLU A 84 17.99 -16.03 4.32
CA GLU A 84 17.26 -16.77 3.29
C GLU A 84 16.42 -15.80 2.42
N LEU A 85 16.14 -16.19 1.18
CA LEU A 85 15.24 -15.46 0.30
C LEU A 85 13.80 -15.53 0.86
N PRO A 86 13.10 -14.38 1.04
CA PRO A 86 11.69 -14.39 1.43
C PRO A 86 10.82 -15.12 0.41
N PRO A 87 9.65 -15.68 0.80
CA PRO A 87 8.81 -16.44 -0.12
C PRO A 87 8.41 -15.63 -1.36
N LYS A 88 8.81 -16.13 -2.54
CA LYS A 88 8.42 -15.55 -3.85
C LYS A 88 6.92 -15.56 -4.09
N ARG A 89 6.22 -16.50 -3.46
CA ARG A 89 4.78 -16.70 -3.55
C ARG A 89 4.19 -16.76 -2.16
N MET A 90 4.11 -15.59 -1.52
CA MET A 90 3.50 -15.48 -0.21
C MET A 90 2.01 -15.82 -0.30
N LYS A 91 1.58 -16.77 0.54
CA LYS A 91 0.17 -17.11 0.70
C LYS A 91 -0.43 -16.16 1.73
N LEU A 92 -1.19 -15.19 1.24
CA LEU A 92 -1.93 -14.29 2.11
C LEU A 92 -3.26 -14.97 2.52
N PRO A 93 -3.66 -14.82 3.79
CA PRO A 93 -4.93 -15.35 4.30
C PRO A 93 -6.14 -14.75 3.58
N ARG A 94 -7.17 -15.56 3.33
CA ARG A 94 -8.40 -15.09 2.67
C ARG A 94 -9.42 -14.53 3.67
N PRO A 95 -10.28 -13.57 3.26
CA PRO A 95 -11.37 -13.10 4.11
C PRO A 95 -12.32 -14.25 4.45
N TRP A 96 -12.67 -14.40 5.74
CA TRP A 96 -13.73 -15.28 6.29
C TRP A 96 -13.68 -16.80 6.00
N ALA A 97 -12.81 -17.30 5.12
CA ALA A 97 -12.75 -18.71 4.75
C ALA A 97 -11.82 -19.53 5.66
N ASP A 98 -10.79 -18.90 6.19
CA ASP A 98 -9.79 -19.57 6.99
C ASP A 98 -10.12 -19.42 8.48
N LYS A 99 -10.28 -20.55 9.19
CA LYS A 99 -10.26 -20.57 10.66
C LYS A 99 -8.85 -20.21 11.12
N HIS A 100 -8.52 -18.93 11.12
CA HIS A 100 -7.23 -18.49 11.60
C HIS A 100 -7.17 -18.65 13.11
N PRO A 101 -6.04 -19.15 13.65
CA PRO A 101 -5.79 -19.03 15.07
C PRO A 101 -5.81 -17.54 15.43
N GLY A 102 -6.49 -17.22 16.53
CA GLY A 102 -6.50 -15.87 17.09
C GLY A 102 -5.07 -15.37 17.36
N PRO A 103 -4.88 -14.05 17.52
CA PRO A 103 -3.56 -13.49 17.72
C PRO A 103 -2.96 -13.92 19.06
N ASN A 104 -1.64 -14.05 19.12
CA ASN A 104 -0.90 -14.15 20.37
C ASN A 104 -0.57 -12.76 20.94
N ALA A 105 0.04 -12.70 22.12
CA ALA A 105 0.40 -11.44 22.79
C ALA A 105 1.26 -10.50 21.92
N SER A 106 2.27 -11.04 21.24
CA SER A 106 3.18 -10.25 20.40
C SER A 106 2.46 -9.73 19.15
N GLU A 107 1.55 -10.52 18.58
CA GLU A 107 0.75 -10.11 17.43
C GLU A 107 -0.24 -9.00 17.82
N LEU A 108 -0.92 -9.12 18.97
CA LEU A 108 -1.77 -8.05 19.47
C LEU A 108 -0.98 -6.76 19.62
N HIS A 109 0.15 -6.79 20.34
CA HIS A 109 0.97 -5.59 20.52
C HIS A 109 1.38 -4.96 19.17
N ALA A 110 1.81 -5.79 18.22
CA ALA A 110 2.19 -5.32 16.89
C ALA A 110 1.00 -4.73 16.10
N VAL A 111 -0.20 -5.32 16.18
CA VAL A 111 -1.41 -4.75 15.55
C VAL A 111 -1.74 -3.38 16.15
N TRP A 112 -1.64 -3.24 17.46
CA TRP A 112 -1.84 -1.95 18.12
C TRP A 112 -0.81 -0.91 17.68
N GLN A 113 0.46 -1.28 17.58
CA GLN A 113 1.51 -0.39 17.05
C GLN A 113 1.25 0.01 15.59
N MET A 114 0.79 -0.93 14.74
CA MET A 114 0.44 -0.65 13.35
C MET A 114 -0.78 0.26 13.22
N HIS A 115 -1.75 0.13 14.13
CA HIS A 115 -2.89 1.04 14.18
C HIS A 115 -2.44 2.47 14.46
N HIS A 116 -1.63 2.68 15.50
CA HIS A 116 -1.06 4.00 15.80
C HIS A 116 -0.25 4.55 14.64
N TYR A 117 0.59 3.72 14.01
CA TYR A 117 1.33 4.12 12.82
C TYR A 117 0.41 4.58 11.68
N THR A 118 -0.66 3.83 11.44
CA THR A 118 -1.63 4.10 10.39
C THR A 118 -2.39 5.40 10.66
N GLU A 119 -2.89 5.62 11.88
CA GLU A 119 -3.52 6.88 12.28
C GLU A 119 -2.60 8.06 12.07
N ALA A 120 -1.35 7.88 12.46
CA ALA A 120 -0.35 8.92 12.42
C ALA A 120 0.01 9.23 10.93
N LEU A 121 0.15 8.23 10.05
CA LEU A 121 0.28 8.43 8.60
C LEU A 121 -0.93 9.14 8.00
N THR A 122 -2.15 8.75 8.40
CA THR A 122 -3.38 9.40 7.94
C THR A 122 -3.37 10.90 8.26
N LEU A 123 -3.01 11.28 9.50
CA LEU A 123 -2.84 12.69 9.87
C LEU A 123 -1.78 13.40 9.01
N CYS A 124 -0.70 12.71 8.67
CA CYS A 124 0.33 13.25 7.78
C CYS A 124 -0.19 13.54 6.37
N PHE A 125 -1.03 12.66 5.84
CA PHE A 125 -1.67 12.89 4.56
C PHE A 125 -2.66 14.05 4.64
N GLU A 126 -3.48 14.12 5.69
CA GLU A 126 -4.41 15.24 5.95
C GLU A 126 -3.69 16.59 6.02
N MET A 127 -2.56 16.67 6.71
CA MET A 127 -1.78 17.90 6.81
C MET A 127 -0.90 18.16 5.57
N GLY A 128 -0.84 17.21 4.64
CA GLY A 128 -0.04 17.34 3.42
C GLY A 128 -0.61 18.37 2.47
N ASN A 129 0.27 19.03 1.71
CA ASN A 129 -0.11 19.91 0.60
C ASN A 129 -0.54 19.08 -0.62
N TYR A 130 -1.67 18.38 -0.49
CA TYR A 130 -2.32 17.69 -1.59
C TYR A 130 -3.42 18.56 -2.16
N LYS A 131 -3.73 18.37 -3.45
CA LYS A 131 -4.94 18.94 -4.03
C LYS A 131 -6.13 18.17 -3.46
N TYR A 132 -6.85 18.83 -2.55
CA TYR A 132 -8.16 18.40 -2.09
C TYR A 132 -9.22 19.06 -2.98
N PRO A 133 -10.43 18.50 -3.10
CA PRO A 133 -11.60 19.37 -3.19
C PRO A 133 -11.57 20.27 -1.93
N LYS A 134 -11.70 21.59 -2.11
CA LYS A 134 -11.36 22.72 -1.21
C LYS A 134 -11.79 22.64 0.29
N ASP A 135 -11.30 21.69 1.09
CA ASP A 135 -11.96 21.41 2.37
C ASP A 135 -11.07 21.09 3.58
N LEU A 136 -9.78 21.45 3.59
CA LEU A 136 -8.98 21.32 4.82
C LEU A 136 -9.48 22.29 5.91
N PRO A 137 -9.33 21.98 7.21
CA PRO A 137 -9.85 22.82 8.31
C PRO A 137 -9.26 24.23 8.38
N TRP A 138 -8.22 24.52 7.59
CA TRP A 138 -7.58 25.82 7.43
C TRP A 138 -8.07 26.59 6.20
N ASP A 139 -8.96 26.00 5.41
CA ASP A 139 -9.64 26.61 4.27
C ASP A 139 -10.95 27.30 4.72
N VAL A 140 -11.48 28.17 3.88
CA VAL A 140 -12.61 29.06 4.20
C VAL A 140 -13.93 28.29 4.35
N GLN A 141 -14.00 27.03 3.89
CA GLN A 141 -15.16 26.13 4.01
C GLN A 141 -14.72 24.68 4.32
N PRO A 142 -14.61 24.28 5.59
CA PRO A 142 -14.14 22.93 5.94
C PRO A 142 -15.17 21.85 5.61
N GLU A 143 -14.67 20.65 5.31
CA GLU A 143 -15.52 19.54 4.91
C GLU A 143 -16.44 19.08 6.06
N LYS A 144 -17.61 18.50 5.73
CA LYS A 144 -18.45 17.84 6.76
C LYS A 144 -17.66 16.72 7.45
N ALA A 145 -17.73 16.67 8.78
CA ALA A 145 -16.99 15.68 9.59
C ALA A 145 -17.21 14.22 9.17
N SER A 146 -18.41 13.86 8.71
CA SER A 146 -18.72 12.51 8.21
C SER A 146 -17.96 12.16 6.92
N ARG A 147 -17.69 13.13 6.05
CA ARG A 147 -16.97 12.94 4.79
C ARG A 147 -15.47 12.86 5.04
N VAL A 148 -14.95 13.64 5.98
CA VAL A 148 -13.58 13.47 6.51
C VAL A 148 -13.39 12.08 7.10
N ALA A 149 -14.36 11.58 7.86
CA ALA A 149 -14.31 10.23 8.41
C ALA A 149 -14.28 9.15 7.32
N GLU A 150 -15.03 9.30 6.22
CA GLU A 150 -14.97 8.38 5.08
C GLU A 150 -13.65 8.48 4.30
N TRP A 151 -13.12 9.69 4.11
CA TRP A 151 -11.80 9.88 3.53
C TRP A 151 -10.72 9.15 4.35
N ARG A 152 -10.75 9.34 5.68
CA ARG A 152 -9.86 8.64 6.63
C ARG A 152 -9.99 7.13 6.51
N ASP A 153 -11.21 6.62 6.47
CA ASP A 153 -11.53 5.21 6.31
C ASP A 153 -10.85 4.63 5.05
N GLY A 154 -10.96 5.32 3.91
CA GLY A 154 -10.32 4.93 2.66
C GLY A 154 -8.78 4.99 2.71
N VAL A 155 -8.22 6.03 3.34
CA VAL A 155 -6.77 6.19 3.50
C VAL A 155 -6.17 5.10 4.38
N GLN A 156 -6.74 4.86 5.57
CA GLN A 156 -6.26 3.84 6.51
C GLN A 156 -6.27 2.44 5.87
N ARG A 157 -7.34 2.12 5.15
CA ARG A 157 -7.45 0.88 4.39
C ARG A 157 -6.38 0.75 3.32
N ALA A 158 -6.15 1.82 2.54
CA ALA A 158 -5.12 1.84 1.52
C ALA A 158 -3.71 1.69 2.12
N ILE A 159 -3.45 2.27 3.30
CA ILE A 159 -2.19 2.08 4.04
C ILE A 159 -1.99 0.59 4.32
N TYR A 160 -2.92 -0.08 4.99
CA TYR A 160 -2.77 -1.50 5.30
C TYR A 160 -2.59 -2.36 4.05
N ARG A 161 -3.45 -2.18 3.03
CA ARG A 161 -3.36 -2.95 1.79
C ARG A 161 -2.05 -2.70 1.05
N SER A 162 -1.55 -1.47 1.00
CA SER A 162 -0.27 -1.14 0.37
C SER A 162 0.90 -1.84 1.07
N LEU A 163 0.93 -1.85 2.40
CA LEU A 163 1.98 -2.52 3.18
C LEU A 163 1.91 -4.04 3.04
N ILE A 164 0.70 -4.63 3.04
CA ILE A 164 0.50 -6.08 2.84
C ILE A 164 0.99 -6.50 1.45
N ILE A 165 0.54 -5.81 0.40
CA ILE A 165 0.92 -6.10 -0.98
C ILE A 165 2.43 -5.96 -1.15
N THR A 166 3.01 -4.87 -0.65
CA THR A 166 4.46 -4.68 -0.69
C THR A 166 5.20 -5.84 -0.03
N THR A 167 4.77 -6.24 1.17
CA THR A 167 5.36 -7.35 1.94
C THR A 167 5.27 -8.67 1.18
N ALA A 168 4.14 -8.95 0.54
CA ALA A 168 3.95 -10.15 -0.27
C ALA A 168 4.84 -10.19 -1.52
N LEU A 169 5.26 -9.02 -2.04
CA LEU A 169 6.08 -8.90 -3.23
C LEU A 169 7.60 -8.89 -2.93
N VAL A 170 8.02 -8.73 -1.67
CA VAL A 170 9.44 -8.64 -1.28
C VAL A 170 10.28 -9.78 -1.86
N GLY A 171 9.84 -11.04 -1.71
CA GLY A 171 10.59 -12.20 -2.18
C GLY A 171 10.80 -12.21 -3.69
N ALA A 172 9.78 -11.82 -4.47
CA ALA A 172 9.87 -11.76 -5.93
C ALA A 172 10.83 -10.68 -6.42
N TYR A 173 10.81 -9.49 -5.81
CA TYR A 173 11.67 -8.37 -6.23
C TYR A 173 13.13 -8.49 -5.74
N THR A 174 13.36 -9.21 -4.64
CA THR A 174 14.69 -9.42 -4.05
C THR A 174 15.41 -10.66 -4.57
N GLU A 175 14.70 -11.59 -5.23
CA GLU A 175 15.26 -12.82 -5.79
C GLU A 175 16.54 -12.60 -6.63
N PRO A 176 16.59 -11.67 -7.60
CA PRO A 176 17.80 -11.48 -8.41
C PRO A 176 19.00 -11.02 -7.59
N LEU A 177 18.77 -10.23 -6.54
CA LEU A 177 19.84 -9.77 -5.64
C LEU A 177 20.40 -10.93 -4.80
N PHE A 178 19.52 -11.83 -4.37
CA PHE A 178 19.91 -12.99 -3.58
C PHE A 178 20.74 -13.98 -4.43
N GLU A 179 20.28 -14.30 -5.64
CA GLU A 179 21.02 -15.18 -6.55
C GLU A 179 22.35 -14.57 -7.03
N ALA A 180 22.42 -13.24 -7.17
CA ALA A 180 23.66 -12.55 -7.51
C ALA A 180 24.74 -12.70 -6.42
N GLN A 181 24.34 -12.73 -5.15
CA GLN A 181 25.26 -12.93 -4.02
C GLN A 181 25.86 -14.35 -4.02
N GLU A 182 25.04 -15.36 -4.30
CA GLU A 182 25.51 -16.76 -4.36
C GLU A 182 26.38 -17.05 -5.59
N SER A 183 26.09 -16.40 -6.71
CA SER A 183 26.81 -16.58 -7.98
C SER A 183 28.10 -15.76 -8.11
N HIS A 184 28.50 -15.00 -7.07
CA HIS A 184 29.62 -14.05 -7.08
C HIS A 184 29.51 -12.98 -8.18
N THR A 185 28.29 -12.58 -8.55
CA THR A 185 28.07 -11.50 -9.50
C THR A 185 28.22 -10.15 -8.79
N GLU A 186 29.45 -9.81 -8.36
CA GLU A 186 29.78 -8.58 -7.59
C GLU A 186 29.28 -7.29 -8.26
N GLN A 187 29.09 -7.32 -9.58
CA GLN A 187 28.59 -6.20 -10.37
C GLN A 187 27.15 -5.78 -10.00
N LEU A 188 26.23 -6.72 -9.72
CA LEU A 188 24.85 -6.35 -9.36
C LEU A 188 24.81 -5.64 -7.99
N SER A 189 25.62 -6.11 -7.03
CA SER A 189 25.71 -5.56 -5.67
C SER A 189 26.47 -4.23 -5.59
N THR A 190 27.38 -3.94 -6.53
CA THR A 190 28.11 -2.66 -6.61
C THR A 190 27.38 -1.63 -7.46
N SER A 191 26.59 -2.06 -8.45
CA SER A 191 25.75 -1.19 -9.27
C SER A 191 24.65 -0.50 -8.46
N THR A 192 24.08 -1.15 -7.42
CA THR A 192 23.07 -0.52 -6.56
C THR A 192 23.60 0.65 -5.72
N ALA A 193 24.93 0.75 -5.53
CA ALA A 193 25.57 1.82 -4.76
C ALA A 193 25.92 3.07 -5.59
N ASN A 194 25.97 2.96 -6.93
CA ASN A 194 26.32 4.06 -7.82
C ASN A 194 25.08 4.53 -8.58
N ASN A 195 24.77 5.84 -8.55
CA ASN A 195 23.55 6.44 -9.11
C ASN A 195 23.32 6.25 -10.64
N LYS A 196 24.19 5.52 -11.36
CA LYS A 196 24.03 5.13 -12.77
C LYS A 196 24.67 3.76 -13.05
N PRO A 197 23.98 2.64 -12.76
CA PRO A 197 24.39 1.32 -13.22
C PRO A 197 24.63 1.30 -14.74
N GLN A 198 25.88 1.17 -15.18
CA GLN A 198 26.14 0.66 -16.53
C GLN A 198 26.03 -0.85 -16.48
N PHE A 199 24.96 -1.39 -17.05
CA PHE A 199 24.78 -2.83 -17.14
C PHE A 199 25.71 -3.41 -18.20
N SER A 200 26.55 -4.36 -17.80
CA SER A 200 27.25 -5.22 -18.76
C SER A 200 26.24 -6.12 -19.48
N SER A 201 26.56 -6.57 -20.69
CA SER A 201 25.69 -7.51 -21.44
C SER A 201 25.46 -8.82 -20.69
N GLN A 202 26.42 -9.24 -19.84
CA GLN A 202 26.29 -10.40 -18.96
C GLN A 202 25.30 -10.12 -17.82
N LEU A 203 25.36 -8.94 -17.22
CA LEU A 203 24.44 -8.54 -16.16
C LEU A 203 23.00 -8.45 -16.66
N LEU A 204 22.79 -7.90 -17.87
CA LEU A 204 21.48 -7.89 -18.52
C LEU A 204 20.95 -9.31 -18.74
N LYS A 205 21.78 -10.21 -19.29
CA LYS A 205 21.38 -11.61 -19.47
C LYS A 205 21.00 -12.30 -18.16
N PHE A 206 21.71 -11.98 -17.07
CA PHE A 206 21.40 -12.50 -15.75
C PHE A 206 20.04 -11.98 -15.27
N VAL A 207 19.83 -10.66 -15.22
CA VAL A 207 18.56 -10.09 -14.72
C VAL A 207 17.35 -10.46 -15.58
N HIS A 208 17.54 -10.65 -16.89
CA HIS A 208 16.50 -11.15 -17.80
C HIS A 208 16.07 -12.60 -17.53
N GLY A 209 16.85 -13.35 -16.77
CA GLY A 209 16.46 -14.66 -16.26
C GLY A 209 15.27 -14.59 -15.31
N PHE A 210 15.04 -13.44 -14.67
CA PHE A 210 14.01 -13.26 -13.66
C PHE A 210 12.79 -12.57 -14.26
N PRO A 211 11.59 -13.19 -14.20
CA PRO A 211 10.44 -12.62 -14.89
C PRO A 211 10.00 -11.26 -14.36
N ILE A 212 10.30 -10.96 -13.09
CA ILE A 212 9.98 -9.67 -12.46
C ILE A 212 10.76 -8.48 -13.07
N TYR A 213 11.85 -8.75 -13.78
CA TYR A 213 12.73 -7.74 -14.39
C TYR A 213 12.56 -7.65 -15.92
N LYS A 214 11.70 -8.48 -16.51
CA LYS A 214 11.33 -8.38 -17.93
C LYS A 214 10.31 -7.27 -18.11
N LEU A 215 10.44 -6.47 -19.17
CA LEU A 215 9.44 -5.45 -19.51
C LEU A 215 8.16 -6.08 -20.09
N GLN A 216 8.33 -7.22 -20.77
CA GLN A 216 7.25 -8.00 -21.37
C GLN A 216 7.28 -9.45 -20.86
N PRO A 217 7.01 -9.69 -19.56
CA PRO A 217 6.91 -11.05 -19.05
C PRO A 217 5.69 -11.75 -19.66
N THR A 218 5.75 -13.08 -19.75
CA THR A 218 4.61 -13.85 -20.24
C THR A 218 3.43 -13.78 -19.26
N GLN A 219 2.21 -14.09 -19.71
CA GLN A 219 1.05 -14.14 -18.81
C GLN A 219 1.24 -15.17 -17.69
N ASP A 220 1.90 -16.30 -17.98
CA ASP A 220 2.21 -17.31 -16.97
C ASP A 220 3.20 -16.78 -15.94
N ASP A 221 4.27 -16.12 -16.37
CA ASP A 221 5.21 -15.43 -15.48
C ASP A 221 4.49 -14.45 -14.55
N GLN A 222 3.63 -13.59 -15.11
CA GLN A 222 2.87 -12.61 -14.31
C GLN A 222 1.92 -13.30 -13.33
N ASN A 223 1.20 -14.34 -13.75
CA ASN A 223 0.31 -15.09 -12.86
C ASN A 223 1.08 -15.76 -11.72
N GLN A 224 2.29 -16.27 -11.99
CA GLN A 224 3.16 -16.89 -10.99
C GLN A 224 3.69 -15.89 -9.96
N LEU A 225 3.99 -14.66 -10.40
CA LEU A 225 4.51 -13.59 -9.54
C LEU A 225 3.40 -12.86 -8.76
N PHE A 226 2.35 -12.44 -9.46
CA PHE A 226 1.37 -11.50 -8.95
C PHE A 226 0.01 -12.13 -8.65
N GLY A 227 -0.29 -13.32 -9.17
CA GLY A 227 -1.64 -13.91 -9.09
C GLY A 227 -2.16 -14.05 -7.66
N SER A 228 -1.34 -14.53 -6.72
CA SER A 228 -1.73 -14.69 -5.31
C SER A 228 -2.05 -13.34 -4.62
N PRO A 229 -1.13 -12.35 -4.58
CA PRO A 229 -1.42 -11.04 -3.98
C PRO A 229 -2.52 -10.26 -4.72
N ALA A 230 -2.62 -10.38 -6.05
CA ALA A 230 -3.67 -9.72 -6.84
C ALA A 230 -5.06 -10.30 -6.51
N GLN A 231 -5.17 -11.63 -6.46
CA GLN A 231 -6.39 -12.31 -6.08
C GLN A 231 -6.81 -11.98 -4.64
N TRP A 232 -5.85 -11.93 -3.71
CA TRP A 232 -6.10 -11.51 -2.34
C TRP A 232 -6.67 -10.09 -2.28
N LEU A 233 -6.09 -9.15 -3.04
CA LEU A 233 -6.56 -7.76 -3.11
C LEU A 233 -8.00 -7.69 -3.67
N LEU A 234 -8.27 -8.39 -4.78
CA LEU A 234 -9.60 -8.45 -5.37
C LEU A 234 -10.64 -8.99 -4.38
N GLU A 235 -10.32 -10.10 -3.70
CA GLU A 235 -11.22 -10.71 -2.71
C GLU A 235 -11.52 -9.76 -1.55
N HIS A 236 -10.51 -9.05 -1.03
CA HIS A 236 -10.71 -8.07 0.05
C HIS A 236 -11.48 -6.83 -0.40
N ILE A 237 -11.31 -6.38 -1.65
CA ILE A 237 -12.11 -5.28 -2.20
C ILE A 237 -13.57 -5.74 -2.33
N LEU A 238 -13.82 -6.91 -2.90
CA LEU A 238 -15.18 -7.40 -3.15
C LEU A 238 -15.91 -7.86 -1.87
N ALA A 239 -15.15 -8.19 -0.82
CA ALA A 239 -15.64 -8.47 0.52
C ALA A 239 -16.19 -7.21 1.22
N ASP A 240 -15.74 -6.01 0.84
CA ASP A 240 -16.24 -4.77 1.43
C ASP A 240 -17.63 -4.42 0.89
N THR A 241 -18.66 -4.91 1.57
CA THR A 241 -20.05 -4.64 1.25
C THR A 241 -20.41 -3.16 1.36
N LYS A 242 -19.76 -2.39 2.24
CA LYS A 242 -20.06 -0.97 2.44
C LYS A 242 -19.62 -0.16 1.22
N SER A 243 -18.37 -0.32 0.77
CA SER A 243 -17.86 0.38 -0.41
C SER A 243 -18.58 -0.04 -1.69
N ARG A 244 -18.92 -1.33 -1.84
CA ARG A 244 -19.70 -1.83 -2.98
C ARG A 244 -21.08 -1.22 -3.05
N LYS A 245 -21.81 -1.24 -1.94
CA LYS A 245 -23.15 -0.65 -1.86
C LYS A 245 -23.11 0.86 -2.13
N ALA A 246 -22.12 1.56 -1.57
CA ALA A 246 -21.96 2.99 -1.82
C ALA A 246 -21.72 3.31 -3.31
N MET A 247 -20.93 2.48 -4.03
CA MET A 247 -20.76 2.66 -5.47
C MET A 247 -22.00 2.29 -6.26
N GLU A 248 -22.69 1.20 -5.89
CA GLU A 248 -23.96 0.82 -6.51
C GLU A 248 -24.99 1.95 -6.40
N GLU A 249 -25.17 2.54 -5.22
CA GLU A 249 -26.05 3.70 -4.98
C GLU A 249 -25.66 4.91 -5.85
N ARG A 250 -24.36 5.16 -6.08
CA ARG A 250 -23.91 6.23 -6.99
C ARG A 250 -24.31 5.95 -8.44
N PHE A 251 -24.20 4.69 -8.87
CA PHE A 251 -24.64 4.26 -10.20
C PHE A 251 -26.15 4.34 -10.38
N GLU A 252 -26.94 3.98 -9.38
CA GLU A 252 -28.40 4.12 -9.41
C GLU A 252 -28.83 5.59 -9.48
N ASN A 253 -28.12 6.47 -8.78
CA ASN A 253 -28.43 7.90 -8.73
C ASN A 253 -27.73 8.75 -9.80
N SER A 254 -26.93 8.15 -10.68
CA SER A 254 -26.16 8.85 -11.71
C SER A 254 -25.32 10.01 -11.17
N CYS A 255 -24.71 9.84 -9.98
CA CYS A 255 -23.93 10.88 -9.32
C CYS A 255 -22.44 10.53 -9.20
N GLY A 256 -21.61 11.54 -8.98
CA GLY A 256 -20.16 11.41 -8.88
C GLY A 256 -19.55 10.65 -10.06
N ARG A 257 -18.67 9.69 -9.76
CA ARG A 257 -17.97 8.84 -10.73
C ARG A 257 -18.89 8.13 -11.72
N ALA A 258 -20.09 7.74 -11.27
CA ALA A 258 -21.03 7.05 -12.13
C ALA A 258 -21.59 7.94 -13.24
N LYS A 259 -21.66 9.26 -13.01
CA LYS A 259 -22.22 10.23 -13.96
C LYS A 259 -21.42 10.27 -15.26
N GLU A 260 -20.10 10.39 -15.16
CA GLU A 260 -19.16 10.39 -16.30
C GLU A 260 -19.14 9.02 -17.00
N CYS A 261 -19.19 7.95 -16.23
CA CYS A 261 -19.24 6.61 -16.78
C CYS A 261 -20.48 6.38 -17.65
N GLN A 262 -21.66 6.79 -17.16
CA GLN A 262 -22.94 6.61 -17.85
C GLN A 262 -23.09 7.55 -19.06
N SER A 263 -22.49 8.74 -19.02
CA SER A 263 -22.53 9.69 -20.14
C SER A 263 -21.68 9.25 -21.34
N ARG A 264 -20.53 8.61 -21.10
CA ARG A 264 -19.59 8.16 -22.15
C ARG A 264 -20.09 6.98 -22.99
N GLY A 265 -20.94 6.12 -22.44
CA GLY A 265 -21.52 4.95 -23.13
C GLY A 265 -20.56 3.78 -23.39
N ASP A 266 -19.25 4.02 -23.55
CA ASP A 266 -18.21 2.99 -23.71
C ASP A 266 -17.18 3.05 -22.58
N CYS A 267 -17.59 2.65 -21.38
CA CYS A 267 -16.68 2.58 -20.24
C CYS A 267 -15.67 1.43 -20.40
N PRO A 268 -14.35 1.68 -20.23
CA PRO A 268 -13.33 0.65 -20.37
C PRO A 268 -13.35 -0.39 -19.23
N LEU A 269 -13.96 -0.08 -18.09
CA LEU A 269 -13.89 -0.90 -16.89
C LEU A 269 -14.89 -2.06 -16.93
N LYS A 270 -14.37 -3.30 -16.94
CA LYS A 270 -15.17 -4.53 -16.95
C LYS A 270 -14.48 -5.62 -16.14
N LEU A 271 -15.18 -6.18 -15.15
CA LEU A 271 -14.63 -7.30 -14.38
C LEU A 271 -14.32 -8.49 -15.30
N SER A 272 -13.06 -8.90 -15.34
CA SER A 272 -12.58 -9.95 -16.26
C SER A 272 -13.18 -11.33 -15.94
N SER A 273 -13.63 -11.54 -14.70
CA SER A 273 -14.33 -12.77 -14.29
C SER A 273 -15.72 -12.93 -14.92
N GLY A 274 -16.28 -11.85 -15.46
CA GLY A 274 -17.69 -11.76 -15.86
C GLY A 274 -18.68 -11.87 -14.68
N LYS A 275 -18.18 -11.92 -13.44
CA LYS A 275 -18.98 -12.03 -12.21
C LYS A 275 -18.85 -10.75 -11.40
N GLY A 276 -19.95 -10.02 -11.28
CA GLY A 276 -20.07 -8.75 -10.57
C GLY A 276 -20.80 -7.71 -11.42
N SER A 277 -21.19 -6.61 -10.80
CA SER A 277 -21.83 -5.50 -11.49
C SER A 277 -20.81 -4.60 -12.20
N HIS A 278 -21.29 -3.68 -13.02
CA HIS A 278 -20.43 -2.62 -13.56
C HIS A 278 -19.89 -1.71 -12.43
N SER A 279 -20.70 -1.42 -11.42
CA SER A 279 -20.25 -0.69 -10.22
C SER A 279 -19.15 -1.44 -9.46
N ASP A 280 -19.19 -2.78 -9.40
CA ASP A 280 -18.11 -3.57 -8.80
C ASP A 280 -16.77 -3.38 -9.55
N ALA A 281 -16.79 -3.27 -10.89
CA ALA A 281 -15.59 -2.99 -11.68
C ALA A 281 -14.95 -1.65 -11.32
N HIS A 282 -15.78 -0.63 -11.11
CA HIS A 282 -15.37 0.71 -10.68
C HIS A 282 -14.81 0.73 -9.26
N VAL A 283 -15.43 0.00 -8.31
CA VAL A 283 -14.88 -0.14 -6.95
C VAL A 283 -13.52 -0.80 -6.99
N VAL A 284 -13.36 -1.87 -7.78
CA VAL A 284 -12.07 -2.57 -7.91
C VAL A 284 -11.01 -1.66 -8.51
N ALA A 285 -11.30 -0.93 -9.59
CA ALA A 285 -10.37 0.04 -10.16
C ALA A 285 -9.98 1.12 -9.14
N LEU A 286 -10.95 1.77 -8.50
CA LEU A 286 -10.72 2.83 -7.52
C LEU A 286 -9.84 2.36 -6.37
N GLU A 287 -10.11 1.19 -5.80
CA GLU A 287 -9.33 0.65 -4.69
C GLU A 287 -7.92 0.22 -5.12
N ILE A 288 -7.73 -0.30 -6.34
CA ILE A 288 -6.39 -0.55 -6.91
C ILE A 288 -5.61 0.76 -7.03
N MET A 289 -6.25 1.82 -7.54
CA MET A 289 -5.62 3.14 -7.71
C MET A 289 -5.30 3.80 -6.36
N ARG A 290 -6.14 3.62 -5.34
CA ARG A 290 -5.86 4.02 -3.95
C ARG A 290 -4.63 3.33 -3.38
N VAL A 291 -4.51 2.01 -3.59
CA VAL A 291 -3.35 1.24 -3.12
C VAL A 291 -2.07 1.65 -3.88
N LEU A 292 -2.15 1.85 -5.20
CA LEU A 292 -1.05 2.40 -6.01
C LEU A 292 -0.58 3.74 -5.47
N TRP A 293 -1.52 4.67 -5.30
CA TRP A 293 -1.23 6.00 -4.79
C TRP A 293 -0.53 5.94 -3.44
N MET A 294 -1.02 5.06 -2.55
CA MET A 294 -0.48 4.89 -1.20
C MET A 294 0.92 4.27 -1.21
N CYS A 295 1.17 3.25 -2.04
CA CYS A 295 2.50 2.65 -2.21
C CYS A 295 3.58 3.69 -2.57
N GLU A 296 3.27 4.56 -3.54
CA GLU A 296 4.19 5.62 -3.97
C GLU A 296 4.32 6.72 -2.90
N ASN A 297 3.20 7.14 -2.28
CA ASN A 297 3.20 8.25 -1.32
C ASN A 297 3.80 7.91 0.05
N ILE A 298 3.61 6.70 0.59
CA ILE A 298 4.27 6.29 1.85
C ILE A 298 5.78 6.40 1.68
N THR A 299 6.32 5.87 0.59
CA THR A 299 7.77 5.88 0.32
C THR A 299 8.32 7.30 0.15
N ARG A 300 7.54 8.22 -0.47
CA ARG A 300 7.93 9.63 -0.65
C ARG A 300 7.79 10.47 0.63
N LYS A 301 6.77 10.22 1.45
CA LYS A 301 6.46 11.03 2.65
C LYS A 301 7.19 10.59 3.90
N VAL A 302 7.51 9.29 4.01
CA VAL A 302 8.39 8.79 5.06
C VAL A 302 9.77 9.41 4.81
N THR A 303 10.01 10.58 5.42
CA THR A 303 11.26 11.31 5.25
C THR A 303 12.33 10.55 5.99
N ILE A 304 13.14 9.89 5.20
CA ILE A 304 14.28 9.12 5.63
C ILE A 304 15.32 10.07 6.26
N LYS A 305 15.37 10.20 7.60
CA LYS A 305 16.40 10.99 8.31
C LYS A 305 17.29 10.10 9.16
N ASN A 306 18.60 10.26 8.99
CA ASN A 306 19.59 9.63 9.86
C ASN A 306 19.56 10.32 11.22
N LEU A 307 18.74 9.84 12.16
CA LEU A 307 18.81 10.28 13.57
C LEU A 307 20.01 9.65 14.27
N ARG A 308 21.22 9.96 13.81
CA ARG A 308 22.40 9.81 14.67
C ARG A 308 22.48 11.06 15.56
N GLY A 309 21.97 10.97 16.79
CA GLY A 309 22.43 11.84 17.88
C GLY A 309 21.46 12.83 18.53
N LYS A 310 20.18 12.50 18.73
CA LYS A 310 19.33 13.22 19.70
C LYS A 310 18.58 12.22 20.59
N GLU A 311 19.10 12.02 21.81
CA GLU A 311 18.68 10.98 22.76
C GLU A 311 17.45 11.33 23.61
N ASP A 312 16.85 12.52 23.44
CA ASP A 312 15.84 13.04 24.40
C ASP A 312 14.37 12.90 23.96
N LYS A 313 14.04 12.19 22.87
CA LYS A 313 12.63 12.01 22.43
C LYS A 313 12.14 10.58 22.65
N ILE A 314 10.91 10.45 23.15
CA ILE A 314 10.20 9.16 23.23
C ILE A 314 10.02 8.68 21.78
N MET A 315 10.79 7.66 21.39
CA MET A 315 10.63 7.00 20.11
C MET A 315 9.64 5.86 20.25
N HIS A 316 8.60 5.88 19.45
CA HIS A 316 7.72 4.72 19.29
C HIS A 316 8.32 3.84 18.20
N ASN A 317 8.90 2.71 18.60
CA ASN A 317 9.38 1.70 17.66
C ASN A 317 8.19 0.94 17.10
N ILE A 318 7.83 1.23 15.86
CA ILE A 318 6.88 0.42 15.11
C ILE A 318 7.70 -0.70 14.49
N GLY A 319 7.26 -1.95 14.72
CA GLY A 319 7.91 -3.12 14.13
C GLY A 319 8.13 -2.97 12.61
N PRO A 320 8.96 -3.83 12.00
CA PRO A 320 9.37 -3.64 10.62
C PRO A 320 8.17 -3.61 9.66
N VAL A 321 8.24 -2.80 8.60
CA VAL A 321 7.29 -2.82 7.48
C VAL A 321 8.04 -2.86 6.16
N ALA A 322 7.45 -3.48 5.14
CA ALA A 322 8.02 -3.45 3.80
C ALA A 322 7.61 -2.15 3.07
N LEU A 323 8.57 -1.46 2.47
CA LEU A 323 8.32 -0.23 1.69
C LEU A 323 8.36 -0.48 0.19
N PHE A 324 7.39 0.07 -0.53
CA PHE A 324 7.22 -0.16 -1.96
C PHE A 324 8.35 0.51 -2.75
N GLY A 325 8.80 -0.11 -3.84
CA GLY A 325 10.01 0.32 -4.57
C GLY A 325 11.32 -0.06 -3.87
N LYS A 326 11.35 -0.13 -2.54
CA LYS A 326 12.50 -0.63 -1.76
C LYS A 326 12.50 -2.14 -1.56
N PHE A 327 11.30 -2.75 -1.50
CA PHE A 327 11.08 -4.19 -1.34
C PHE A 327 11.98 -4.84 -0.30
N SER A 328 12.09 -4.22 0.87
CA SER A 328 12.89 -4.63 2.02
C SER A 328 12.17 -4.21 3.29
N LEU A 329 12.51 -4.82 4.43
CA LEU A 329 11.93 -4.45 5.72
C LEU A 329 12.63 -3.24 6.34
N TRP A 330 11.84 -2.30 6.84
CA TRP A 330 12.28 -1.07 7.47
C TRP A 330 11.66 -0.96 8.86
N ALA A 331 12.50 -0.82 9.89
CA ALA A 331 12.04 -0.36 11.19
C ALA A 331 11.60 1.10 11.05
N ILE A 332 10.43 1.44 11.61
CA ILE A 332 9.91 2.80 11.58
C ILE A 332 9.83 3.29 13.00
N ASP A 333 10.65 4.29 13.30
CA ASP A 333 10.46 5.10 14.48
C ASP A 333 9.60 6.32 14.11
N TYR A 334 8.72 6.75 15.01
CA TYR A 334 8.13 8.09 14.93
C TYR A 334 8.20 8.77 16.28
N THR A 335 8.35 10.10 16.23
CA THR A 335 8.37 10.95 17.41
C THR A 335 7.15 11.83 17.37
N ASP A 336 6.30 11.70 18.38
CA ASP A 336 5.27 12.70 18.63
C ASP A 336 5.99 13.96 19.16
N SER A 337 6.06 15.01 18.34
CA SER A 337 6.79 16.22 18.68
C SER A 337 5.80 17.37 18.81
N ALA A 338 5.36 17.65 20.03
CA ALA A 338 4.58 18.85 20.37
C ALA A 338 5.27 20.14 19.90
N ASP A 339 6.61 20.14 19.82
CA ASP A 339 7.44 21.28 19.39
C ASP A 339 7.63 21.40 17.85
N ALA A 340 6.95 20.59 17.03
CA ALA A 340 7.14 20.62 15.57
C ALA A 340 6.65 21.92 14.88
N GLY A 341 6.05 22.86 15.62
CA GLY A 341 5.51 24.11 15.07
C GLY A 341 4.30 23.88 14.17
N TRP A 342 4.00 24.87 13.30
CA TRP A 342 2.85 24.87 12.37
C TRP A 342 2.83 23.71 11.35
N PHE A 343 3.86 22.85 11.32
CA PHE A 343 3.92 21.63 10.53
C PHE A 343 3.84 20.41 11.45
N GLY A 344 2.63 20.10 11.91
CA GLY A 344 2.31 19.04 12.88
C GLY A 344 3.06 17.72 12.67
N THR A 345 3.24 16.98 13.77
CA THR A 345 3.78 15.62 13.86
C THR A 345 4.84 15.27 12.80
N GLN A 346 6.10 15.58 13.07
CA GLN A 346 7.20 15.13 12.21
C GLN A 346 7.40 13.62 12.37
N PHE A 347 7.08 12.85 11.34
CA PHE A 347 7.56 11.47 11.22
C PHE A 347 9.04 11.52 10.93
N ILE A 348 9.81 11.04 11.88
CA ILE A 348 11.21 10.81 11.67
C ILE A 348 11.44 9.30 11.72
N SER A 349 11.22 8.64 10.58
CA SER A 349 11.63 7.25 10.42
C SER A 349 13.14 7.18 10.56
N SER A 350 13.60 6.61 11.66
CA SER A 350 15.02 6.38 11.89
C SER A 350 15.43 5.04 11.31
N PHE A 351 16.57 5.06 10.63
CA PHE A 351 17.12 3.92 9.92
C PHE A 351 17.67 2.88 10.88
N PHE A 352 17.09 1.69 10.85
CA PHE A 352 17.83 0.48 11.19
C PHE A 352 17.49 -0.58 10.16
N HIS A 353 18.34 -0.73 9.15
CA HIS A 353 18.33 -1.94 8.35
C HIS A 353 18.63 -3.09 9.32
N MET A 354 17.70 -4.04 9.50
CA MET A 354 17.83 -5.07 10.54
C MET A 354 19.08 -5.95 10.40
N GLN A 355 19.73 -5.91 9.23
CA GLN A 355 21.06 -6.47 9.01
C GLN A 355 21.97 -5.38 8.46
N GLY A 356 23.15 -5.13 9.02
CA GLY A 356 24.09 -4.10 8.57
C GLY A 356 24.66 -4.23 7.13
N ASN A 357 23.97 -4.93 6.24
CA ASN A 357 24.31 -5.09 4.83
C ASN A 357 23.76 -3.91 4.02
N ASN A 358 24.65 -2.97 3.69
CA ASN A 358 24.39 -1.80 2.83
C ASN A 358 23.94 -2.13 1.39
N TYR A 359 23.86 -3.42 1.01
CA TYR A 359 23.74 -3.88 -0.37
C TYR A 359 22.31 -3.96 -0.91
N LYS A 360 21.27 -3.93 -0.05
CA LYS A 360 19.86 -4.06 -0.45
C LYS A 360 19.16 -2.73 -0.76
N SER A 361 19.85 -1.59 -0.69
CA SER A 361 19.20 -0.27 -0.51
C SER A 361 18.63 0.40 -1.76
N ASN A 362 18.79 -0.17 -2.98
CA ASN A 362 18.31 0.50 -4.19
C ASN A 362 17.74 -0.42 -5.29
N ILE A 363 16.78 -1.28 -4.94
CA ILE A 363 16.02 -2.07 -5.93
C ILE A 363 15.34 -1.15 -6.95
N GLU A 364 14.77 -0.03 -6.51
CA GLU A 364 14.14 0.96 -7.38
C GLU A 364 15.08 1.44 -8.51
N GLY A 365 16.28 1.92 -8.16
CA GLY A 365 17.26 2.34 -9.17
C GLY A 365 17.70 1.20 -10.08
N LEU A 366 17.77 -0.02 -9.56
CA LEU A 366 18.06 -1.21 -10.37
C LEU A 366 16.95 -1.46 -11.40
N LEU A 367 15.68 -1.45 -10.98
CA LEU A 367 14.52 -1.62 -11.85
C LEU A 367 14.44 -0.53 -12.92
N GLU A 368 14.69 0.74 -12.55
CA GLU A 368 14.72 1.86 -13.50
C GLU A 368 15.81 1.68 -14.55
N CYS A 369 16.99 1.23 -14.14
CA CYS A 369 18.08 1.00 -15.08
C CYS A 369 17.85 -0.22 -15.97
N VAL A 370 17.19 -1.28 -15.47
CA VAL A 370 16.74 -2.39 -16.32
C VAL A 370 15.73 -1.88 -17.35
N HIS A 371 14.77 -1.07 -16.95
CA HIS A 371 13.80 -0.48 -17.88
C HIS A 371 14.49 0.35 -18.98
N ALA A 372 15.48 1.16 -18.62
CA ALA A 372 16.21 1.99 -19.59
C ALA A 372 17.21 1.20 -20.47
N CYS A 373 17.83 0.15 -19.92
CA CYS A 373 19.01 -0.48 -20.54
C CYS A 373 18.81 -1.93 -20.99
N SER A 374 17.64 -2.55 -20.76
CA SER A 374 17.37 -3.96 -21.08
C SER A 374 17.54 -4.32 -22.56
N GLY A 375 17.38 -3.36 -23.46
CA GLY A 375 17.27 -3.60 -24.90
C GLY A 375 15.90 -4.12 -25.33
N GLU A 376 14.96 -4.29 -24.39
CA GLU A 376 13.57 -4.67 -24.68
C GLU A 376 12.74 -3.43 -25.02
N PRO A 377 11.66 -3.58 -25.81
CA PRO A 377 10.78 -2.45 -26.11
C PRO A 377 10.20 -1.85 -24.81
N ASN A 378 10.50 -0.58 -24.59
CA ASN A 378 10.25 0.15 -23.35
C ASN A 378 9.48 1.46 -23.59
N TYR A 379 9.03 1.71 -24.83
CA TYR A 379 8.18 2.85 -25.20
C TYR A 379 7.02 2.41 -26.09
N PHE A 380 5.88 3.08 -25.94
CA PHE A 380 4.72 2.98 -26.82
C PHE A 380 4.98 3.73 -28.13
N GLU A 381 4.78 3.09 -29.27
CA GLU A 381 4.99 3.72 -30.59
C GLU A 381 4.01 4.87 -30.85
N ALA A 382 2.75 4.72 -30.40
CA ALA A 382 1.69 5.69 -30.66
C ALA A 382 1.86 7.00 -29.87
N SER A 383 2.16 6.91 -28.57
CA SER A 383 2.27 8.07 -27.67
C SER A 383 3.71 8.57 -27.51
N GLY A 384 4.71 7.73 -27.79
CA GLY A 384 6.11 8.00 -27.44
C GLY A 384 6.38 8.00 -25.94
N ALA A 385 5.45 7.50 -25.11
CA ALA A 385 5.64 7.39 -23.67
C ALA A 385 6.41 6.12 -23.27
N PRO A 386 7.10 6.11 -22.12
CA PRO A 386 7.67 4.89 -21.59
C PRO A 386 6.56 3.90 -21.18
N THR A 387 6.84 2.60 -21.30
CA THR A 387 5.99 1.55 -20.73
C THR A 387 5.96 1.65 -19.22
N THR A 388 4.94 1.04 -18.58
CA THR A 388 4.82 0.98 -17.12
C THR A 388 6.13 0.60 -16.44
N PRO A 389 6.62 1.39 -15.47
CA PRO A 389 7.80 1.07 -14.67
C PRO A 389 7.70 -0.32 -14.05
N LEU A 390 8.83 -1.04 -13.99
CA LEU A 390 8.85 -2.43 -13.51
C LEU A 390 8.25 -2.58 -12.10
N ARG A 391 8.52 -1.63 -11.19
CA ARG A 391 7.94 -1.63 -9.84
C ARG A 391 6.40 -1.60 -9.84
N LEU A 392 5.78 -1.00 -10.87
CA LEU A 392 4.32 -0.83 -11.00
C LEU A 392 3.64 -1.95 -11.80
N LYS A 393 4.39 -2.97 -12.25
CA LYS A 393 3.84 -4.09 -13.03
C LYS A 393 2.77 -4.90 -12.27
N PHE A 394 2.84 -4.92 -10.94
CA PHE A 394 1.79 -5.51 -10.11
C PHE A 394 0.43 -4.83 -10.35
N PHE A 395 0.39 -3.49 -10.40
CA PHE A 395 -0.84 -2.74 -10.59
C PHE A 395 -1.36 -2.86 -12.03
N GLU A 396 -0.46 -2.80 -13.02
CA GLU A 396 -0.82 -3.07 -14.41
C GLU A 396 -1.42 -4.48 -14.56
N TYR A 397 -0.84 -5.48 -13.90
CA TYR A 397 -1.38 -6.84 -13.86
C TYR A 397 -2.79 -6.88 -13.24
N CYS A 398 -2.99 -6.27 -12.07
CA CYS A 398 -4.30 -6.23 -11.41
C CYS A 398 -5.37 -5.60 -12.31
N LEU A 399 -5.06 -4.46 -12.94
CA LEU A 399 -5.99 -3.76 -13.84
C LEU A 399 -6.37 -4.61 -15.05
N ARG A 400 -5.38 -5.21 -15.72
CA ARG A 400 -5.62 -6.05 -16.90
C ARG A 400 -6.36 -7.32 -16.56
N HIS A 401 -5.94 -7.98 -15.47
CA HIS A 401 -6.41 -9.31 -15.11
C HIS A 401 -7.76 -9.30 -14.38
N HIS A 402 -8.09 -8.23 -13.65
CA HIS A 402 -9.32 -8.16 -12.88
C HIS A 402 -10.34 -7.16 -13.43
N VAL A 403 -9.92 -6.12 -14.15
CA VAL A 403 -10.79 -5.03 -14.61
C VAL A 403 -10.75 -4.82 -16.13
N SER A 404 -10.05 -5.69 -16.88
CA SER A 404 -9.92 -5.61 -18.34
C SER A 404 -9.46 -4.24 -18.85
N ALA A 405 -8.67 -3.54 -18.02
CA ALA A 405 -8.20 -2.19 -18.26
C ALA A 405 -6.67 -2.13 -18.18
N ALA A 406 -6.08 -1.11 -18.77
CA ALA A 406 -4.66 -0.80 -18.65
C ALA A 406 -4.47 0.69 -18.42
N PHE A 407 -3.30 1.12 -17.96
CA PHE A 407 -2.96 2.54 -17.96
C PHE A 407 -3.00 3.09 -19.40
N CYS A 408 -3.43 4.34 -19.56
CA CYS A 408 -3.33 5.04 -20.84
C CYS A 408 -1.88 5.07 -21.32
N ASP A 409 -1.70 4.98 -22.63
CA ASP A 409 -0.37 4.92 -23.27
C ASP A 409 0.48 6.17 -22.99
N ASP A 410 -0.09 7.28 -22.54
CA ASP A 410 0.59 8.53 -22.20
C ASP A 410 0.73 8.79 -20.68
N PHE A 411 0.27 7.86 -19.84
CA PHE A 411 0.21 8.04 -18.40
C PHE A 411 1.60 8.19 -17.74
N PHE A 412 2.63 7.59 -18.33
CA PHE A 412 4.00 7.65 -17.82
C PHE A 412 4.89 8.63 -18.61
N ILE A 413 4.32 9.50 -19.45
CA ILE A 413 5.10 10.54 -20.12
C ILE A 413 5.73 11.45 -19.06
N ASN A 414 7.05 11.61 -19.18
CA ASN A 414 7.76 12.69 -18.52
C ASN A 414 7.76 13.89 -19.45
N ASP A 415 7.01 14.94 -19.11
CA ASP A 415 7.05 16.21 -19.84
C ASP A 415 8.08 17.13 -19.17
N PRO A 416 9.31 17.27 -19.73
CA PRO A 416 10.35 18.11 -19.15
C PRO A 416 9.99 19.61 -19.19
N SER A 417 8.94 20.01 -19.90
CA SER A 417 8.46 21.38 -19.96
C SER A 417 7.36 21.70 -18.93
N ALA A 418 6.80 20.69 -18.27
CA ALA A 418 5.76 20.86 -17.26
C ALA A 418 6.34 21.22 -15.89
N LEU A 419 5.58 22.01 -15.10
CA LEU A 419 5.92 22.34 -13.70
C LEU A 419 5.96 21.10 -12.78
N ILE A 420 5.19 20.06 -13.13
CA ILE A 420 5.18 18.74 -12.51
C ILE A 420 5.58 17.74 -13.59
N ASN A 421 6.67 17.01 -13.36
CA ASN A 421 7.43 16.31 -14.41
C ASN A 421 6.69 15.14 -15.09
N SER A 422 5.53 14.67 -14.62
CA SER A 422 4.79 13.57 -15.25
C SER A 422 3.29 13.53 -14.89
N ASN A 423 2.48 12.87 -15.74
CA ASN A 423 1.08 12.51 -15.46
C ASN A 423 0.92 11.67 -14.19
N LEU A 424 1.87 10.76 -13.95
CA LEU A 424 1.95 9.99 -12.71
C LEU A 424 2.14 10.91 -11.50
N ASP A 425 3.04 11.90 -11.57
CA ASP A 425 3.24 12.83 -10.46
C ASP A 425 1.97 13.66 -10.20
N ASN A 426 1.30 14.14 -11.26
CA ASN A 426 0.00 14.81 -11.12
C ASN A 426 -1.03 13.93 -10.41
N PHE A 427 -1.13 12.66 -10.80
CA PHE A 427 -1.97 11.67 -10.12
C PHE A 427 -1.57 11.53 -8.63
N LEU A 428 -0.28 11.45 -8.33
CA LEU A 428 0.23 11.29 -6.96
C LEU A 428 0.08 12.56 -6.09
N TYR A 429 -0.03 13.74 -6.70
CA TYR A 429 -0.35 14.99 -6.01
C TYR A 429 -1.84 15.15 -5.71
N CYS A 430 -2.68 14.31 -6.28
CA CYS A 430 -4.12 14.39 -6.14
C CYS A 430 -4.63 13.42 -5.06
N ALA A 431 -5.16 13.96 -3.94
CA ALA A 431 -5.75 13.14 -2.88
C ALA A 431 -7.27 12.95 -3.04
N THR A 432 -7.86 13.52 -4.10
CA THR A 432 -9.32 13.51 -4.33
C THR A 432 -9.87 12.11 -4.61
N LEU A 433 -9.02 11.15 -4.98
CA LEU A 433 -9.38 9.74 -5.12
C LEU A 433 -9.90 9.11 -3.80
N PHE A 434 -9.56 9.69 -2.65
CA PHE A 434 -10.10 9.31 -1.34
C PHE A 434 -11.38 10.07 -0.97
N SER A 435 -11.70 11.14 -1.69
CA SER A 435 -12.88 11.96 -1.42
C SER A 435 -14.15 11.32 -1.97
N LEU A 436 -15.27 11.70 -1.33
CA LEU A 436 -16.62 11.47 -1.80
C LEU A 436 -16.90 12.32 -3.05
N ASP A 437 -17.54 11.75 -4.05
CA ASP A 437 -17.76 12.31 -5.39
C ASP A 437 -19.21 12.74 -5.64
N ASP A 438 -20.09 12.52 -4.67
CA ASP A 438 -21.53 12.75 -4.74
C ASP A 438 -21.96 14.22 -4.63
N GLU A 439 -21.02 15.16 -4.45
CA GLU A 439 -21.31 16.59 -4.32
C GLU A 439 -21.07 17.33 -5.63
N GLU A 440 -22.16 17.54 -6.39
CA GLU A 440 -22.13 18.17 -7.72
C GLU A 440 -21.58 19.60 -7.74
N THR A 441 -21.54 20.28 -6.59
CA THR A 441 -21.10 21.67 -6.47
C THR A 441 -19.59 21.83 -6.25
N ARG A 442 -18.83 20.73 -6.19
CA ARG A 442 -17.38 20.83 -6.05
C ARG A 442 -16.78 21.43 -7.32
N GLN A 443 -16.24 22.63 -7.17
CA GLN A 443 -15.54 23.32 -8.27
C GLN A 443 -14.32 22.51 -8.71
N ARG A 444 -14.06 22.55 -10.02
CA ARG A 444 -12.84 22.02 -10.64
C ARG A 444 -11.61 22.52 -9.90
N ILE A 445 -10.60 21.64 -9.83
CA ILE A 445 -9.36 21.92 -9.10
C ILE A 445 -8.68 23.20 -9.64
N ASP A 446 -8.83 23.54 -10.92
CA ASP A 446 -8.21 24.73 -11.50
C ASP A 446 -9.20 25.51 -12.41
N GLU A 447 -9.85 26.57 -11.90
CA GLU A 447 -10.49 27.60 -12.75
C GLU A 447 -9.52 28.75 -13.13
N GLU A 448 -8.32 28.84 -12.54
CA GLU A 448 -7.40 29.99 -12.75
C GLU A 448 -5.93 29.65 -13.10
N GLY A 449 -5.60 28.38 -13.41
CA GLY A 449 -4.22 27.95 -13.75
C GLY A 449 -3.92 27.86 -15.26
N PRO A 450 -2.67 28.13 -15.72
CA PRO A 450 -2.34 28.15 -17.14
C PRO A 450 -2.40 26.74 -17.77
N VAL A 451 -3.19 26.65 -18.83
CA VAL A 451 -3.47 25.48 -19.66
C VAL A 451 -2.27 25.17 -20.56
N HIS A 452 -1.28 24.39 -20.14
CA HIS A 452 -0.34 23.72 -21.06
C HIS A 452 0.29 22.47 -20.42
N GLY A 453 0.04 21.29 -21.02
CA GLY A 453 0.51 19.96 -20.61
C GLY A 453 -0.65 19.03 -20.24
N SER A 454 -0.73 17.84 -20.85
CA SER A 454 -1.81 16.81 -20.75
C SER A 454 -2.97 17.17 -19.81
N ALA A 455 -3.93 17.89 -20.39
CA ALA A 455 -4.89 18.74 -19.71
C ALA A 455 -5.99 17.99 -18.94
N ASP A 456 -6.09 16.67 -18.99
CA ASP A 456 -7.30 16.00 -18.54
C ASP A 456 -7.33 15.67 -17.04
N LEU A 457 -6.19 15.41 -16.37
CA LEU A 457 -6.23 15.10 -14.92
C LEU A 457 -6.41 16.32 -14.02
N LEU A 458 -5.91 17.48 -14.45
CA LEU A 458 -6.05 18.73 -13.70
C LEU A 458 -7.41 19.42 -13.95
N ILE A 459 -8.05 19.12 -15.08
CA ILE A 459 -9.37 19.66 -15.47
C ILE A 459 -10.51 18.66 -15.17
N ALA A 460 -10.19 17.40 -14.86
CA ALA A 460 -11.18 16.40 -14.47
C ALA A 460 -12.04 16.95 -13.31
N ASP A 461 -13.36 16.99 -13.53
CA ASP A 461 -14.35 17.37 -12.53
C ASP A 461 -14.25 16.49 -11.27
N PHE A 462 -13.79 15.25 -11.45
CA PHE A 462 -13.52 14.29 -10.41
C PHE A 462 -12.43 13.32 -10.87
N LEU A 463 -11.53 12.89 -9.97
CA LEU A 463 -10.51 11.88 -10.26
C LEU A 463 -10.78 10.62 -9.45
N ASP A 464 -11.19 9.55 -10.13
CA ASP A 464 -11.29 8.21 -9.52
C ASP A 464 -10.22 7.24 -9.97
N GLY A 465 -9.34 7.70 -10.86
CA GLY A 465 -8.27 6.92 -11.44
C GLY A 465 -8.72 6.14 -12.67
N SER A 466 -10.00 6.17 -13.07
CA SER A 466 -10.45 5.62 -14.36
C SER A 466 -10.05 6.51 -15.53
N GLU A 467 -9.77 7.80 -15.30
CA GLU A 467 -9.36 8.76 -16.32
C GLU A 467 -7.97 8.42 -16.89
N VAL A 468 -7.17 7.70 -16.09
CA VAL A 468 -5.84 7.21 -16.51
C VAL A 468 -5.90 5.78 -17.05
N LEU A 469 -7.12 5.23 -17.27
CA LEU A 469 -7.32 3.86 -17.74
C LEU A 469 -7.95 3.83 -19.13
N ALA A 470 -7.45 2.90 -19.95
CA ALA A 470 -7.96 2.57 -21.26
C ALA A 470 -8.35 1.08 -21.32
N SER A 471 -9.18 0.74 -22.30
CA SER A 471 -9.54 -0.66 -22.59
C SER A 471 -8.31 -1.48 -22.96
N SER A 472 -8.14 -2.66 -22.36
CA SER A 472 -6.98 -3.52 -22.64
C SER A 472 -7.10 -4.35 -23.94
N ALA A 473 -8.04 -4.02 -24.83
CA ALA A 473 -8.41 -4.85 -25.98
C ALA A 473 -7.33 -4.93 -27.08
N SER A 474 -6.42 -3.95 -27.17
CA SER A 474 -5.33 -3.94 -28.14
C SER A 474 -3.98 -4.14 -27.46
N SER A 475 -3.16 -5.04 -28.00
CA SER A 475 -1.74 -5.06 -27.65
C SER A 475 -1.07 -3.84 -28.31
N PRO A 476 -0.49 -2.93 -27.51
CA PRO A 476 0.18 -1.76 -28.06
C PRO A 476 1.42 -2.18 -28.87
N THR A 477 1.74 -1.43 -29.93
CA THR A 477 3.04 -1.59 -30.58
C THR A 477 4.09 -0.86 -29.75
N LEU A 478 5.21 -1.55 -29.48
CA LEU A 478 6.27 -1.06 -28.61
C LEU A 478 7.60 -0.99 -29.39
N TYR A 479 8.43 -0.01 -29.07
CA TYR A 479 9.80 0.11 -29.58
C TYR A 479 10.80 0.34 -28.46
N TYR A 480 12.08 0.12 -28.76
CA TYR A 480 13.18 0.38 -27.83
C TYR A 480 13.82 1.75 -28.12
N ASP A 481 13.79 2.67 -27.15
CA ASP A 481 14.51 3.95 -27.26
C ASP A 481 15.84 3.90 -26.50
N ARG A 482 16.95 4.10 -27.23
CA ARG A 482 18.31 4.23 -26.67
C ARG A 482 18.64 5.63 -26.16
N LYS A 483 17.90 6.66 -26.59
CA LYS A 483 18.32 8.06 -26.47
C LYS A 483 17.85 8.75 -25.21
N SER A 484 17.01 8.12 -24.41
CA SER A 484 16.46 8.75 -23.22
C SER A 484 17.58 9.00 -22.19
N PRO A 485 17.96 10.27 -21.91
CA PRO A 485 18.91 10.55 -20.83
C PRO A 485 18.32 10.00 -19.54
N SER A 486 19.12 9.25 -18.78
CA SER A 486 18.70 8.78 -17.44
C SER A 486 18.05 9.95 -16.72
N PRO A 487 16.79 9.82 -16.23
CA PRO A 487 16.11 10.92 -15.57
C PRO A 487 17.03 11.42 -14.46
N THR A 488 17.50 12.66 -14.59
CA THR A 488 18.22 13.33 -13.51
C THR A 488 17.20 13.63 -12.43
N TYR A 489 16.95 12.66 -11.57
CA TYR A 489 16.29 12.92 -10.31
C TYR A 489 17.20 13.84 -9.51
N HIS A 490 16.78 15.09 -9.37
CA HIS A 490 17.31 15.96 -8.34
C HIS A 490 17.02 15.28 -6.99
N GLN A 491 18.08 14.86 -6.30
CA GLN A 491 17.98 14.46 -4.90
C GLN A 491 17.46 15.69 -4.14
N ASN A 492 16.22 15.62 -3.65
CA ASN A 492 15.67 16.56 -2.69
C ASN A 492 15.75 15.96 -1.29
#